data_AF-A0A437N6Q7-F1
#
_entry.id   AF-A0A437N6Q7-F1
#
_cell.length_a   1.000
_cell.length_b   1.000
_cell.length_c   1.000
_cell.angle_alpha   90.00
_cell.angle_beta   90.00
_cell.angle_gamma   90.00
#
_symmetry.space_group_name_H-M   'P 1'
#
loop_
_entity.id
_entity.type
_entity.pdbx_description
1 polymer ?
#
loop_
_entity_poly.entity_id
_entity_poly.type
_entity_poly.pdbx_seq_one_letter_code
_entity_poly.pdbx_strand_id
1 'polypeptide(L)'
;MAASNEVDAAALAALRPGMPMSAVEKAIGSAWRAPAPHKGGVIDILENTHGVIVRIDRKGLIGRIDFNSRFMHTIAGIPMGISLADLRATAPDMEIGKESATSGGARFGTKRLPEGTLSVRITFDKVSGIAIFNPDAEYAEPSAPPYAAVSGAPGAPFSDPNLKLAVLLSLLDAKLLDLGTPEQLATHVLGRPVDLERDGYELIPEALDYLVRYPLTDQLLASVEDIELDGGAAIYSFAWYFWGGEENAFDVTDLSGIRFCPNLKSFSVNSMIDKVDLRALVPLRKLERVDINVPSENLDALLDLSALKEAGRFRKKSGTQDIFEELERRGVQVY
;
A
#
# COMPACT_ATOMS: atom_id res chain seq x y z
N MET A 1 27.89 3.82 -20.04
CA MET A 1 26.50 4.28 -20.06
C MET A 1 25.77 3.55 -18.96
N ALA A 2 25.51 4.21 -17.83
CA ALA A 2 24.70 3.64 -16.77
C ALA A 2 23.24 3.67 -17.24
N ALA A 3 22.63 2.51 -17.42
CA ALA A 3 21.18 2.44 -17.58
C ALA A 3 20.56 3.03 -16.31
N SER A 4 19.60 3.94 -16.47
CA SER A 4 18.86 4.52 -15.35
C SER A 4 18.23 3.39 -14.54
N ASN A 5 18.66 3.23 -13.29
CA ASN A 5 18.18 2.23 -12.33
C ASN A 5 16.78 2.56 -11.77
N GLU A 6 16.02 3.43 -12.44
CA GLU A 6 14.75 3.98 -11.98
C GLU A 6 13.62 3.59 -12.95
N VAL A 7 12.40 3.56 -12.42
CA VAL A 7 11.17 3.34 -13.18
C VAL A 7 11.03 4.42 -14.26
N ASP A 8 10.87 4.01 -15.51
CA ASP A 8 10.72 4.93 -16.64
C ASP A 8 9.24 5.32 -16.81
N ALA A 9 8.87 6.45 -16.20
CA ALA A 9 7.50 6.97 -16.27
C ALA A 9 7.05 7.29 -17.71
N ALA A 10 7.97 7.70 -18.59
CA ALA A 10 7.62 7.96 -19.99
C ALA A 10 7.31 6.65 -20.73
N ALA A 11 8.09 5.60 -20.48
CA ALA A 11 7.82 4.27 -21.01
C ALA A 11 6.51 3.69 -20.46
N LEU A 12 6.23 3.86 -19.16
CA LEU A 12 4.95 3.45 -18.54
C LEU A 12 3.75 4.15 -19.21
N ALA A 13 3.83 5.47 -19.40
CA ALA A 13 2.78 6.24 -20.07
C ALA A 13 2.57 5.84 -21.54
N ALA A 14 3.58 5.21 -22.17
CA ALA A 14 3.55 4.73 -23.54
C ALA A 14 3.02 3.30 -23.69
N LEU A 15 2.87 2.52 -22.60
CA LEU A 15 2.34 1.16 -22.66
C LEU A 15 0.92 1.13 -23.24
N ARG A 16 0.63 0.14 -24.10
CA ARG A 16 -0.69 -0.06 -24.71
C ARG A 16 -1.08 -1.53 -24.74
N PRO A 17 -2.39 -1.85 -24.79
CA PRO A 17 -2.82 -3.22 -25.07
C PRO A 17 -2.21 -3.75 -26.38
N GLY A 18 -1.90 -5.05 -26.38
CA GLY A 18 -1.20 -5.73 -27.48
C GLY A 18 0.33 -5.66 -27.44
N MET A 19 0.93 -4.79 -26.61
CA MET A 19 2.37 -4.83 -26.37
C MET A 19 2.76 -6.07 -25.54
N PRO A 20 3.97 -6.63 -25.72
CA PRO A 20 4.42 -7.79 -24.94
C PRO A 20 4.73 -7.44 -23.49
N MET A 21 4.66 -8.41 -22.58
CA MET A 21 5.06 -8.26 -21.17
C MET A 21 6.49 -7.70 -21.01
N SER A 22 7.41 -7.99 -21.93
CA SER A 22 8.77 -7.44 -21.90
C SER A 22 8.83 -5.91 -22.01
N ALA A 23 7.80 -5.27 -22.55
CA ALA A 23 7.68 -3.81 -22.55
C ALA A 23 7.42 -3.29 -21.13
N VAL A 24 6.61 -4.00 -20.35
CA VAL A 24 6.35 -3.69 -18.93
C VAL A 24 7.61 -3.88 -18.12
N GLU A 25 8.29 -5.02 -18.26
CA GLU A 25 9.57 -5.31 -17.60
C GLU A 25 10.58 -4.19 -17.86
N LYS A 26 10.74 -3.78 -19.12
CA LYS A 26 11.65 -2.69 -19.49
C LYS A 26 11.26 -1.35 -18.85
N ALA A 27 9.97 -1.02 -18.79
CA ALA A 27 9.51 0.24 -18.22
C ALA A 27 9.66 0.27 -16.68
N ILE A 28 9.49 -0.88 -16.02
CA ILE A 28 9.64 -1.00 -14.56
C ILE A 28 11.13 -1.08 -14.16
N GLY A 29 11.97 -1.67 -15.00
CA GLY A 29 13.42 -1.73 -14.77
C GLY A 29 13.79 -2.57 -13.55
N SER A 30 14.63 -2.02 -12.66
CA SER A 30 15.20 -2.72 -11.50
C SER A 30 14.15 -3.22 -10.49
N ALA A 31 12.97 -2.59 -10.46
CA ALA A 31 11.87 -2.97 -9.57
C ALA A 31 11.05 -4.17 -10.11
N TRP A 32 11.35 -4.65 -11.33
CA TRP A 32 10.59 -5.71 -11.97
C TRP A 32 10.64 -7.00 -11.15
N ARG A 33 9.46 -7.58 -10.96
CA ARG A 33 9.26 -8.92 -10.41
C ARG A 33 8.23 -9.61 -11.27
N ALA A 34 8.52 -10.86 -11.67
CA ALA A 34 7.58 -11.64 -12.45
C ALA A 34 6.24 -11.77 -11.67
N PRO A 35 5.09 -11.56 -12.33
CA PRO A 35 3.80 -11.68 -11.65
C PRO A 35 3.60 -13.13 -11.20
N ALA A 36 3.11 -13.29 -9.97
CA ALA A 36 2.83 -14.62 -9.45
C ALA A 36 1.66 -15.27 -10.23
N PRO A 37 1.71 -16.57 -10.54
CA PRO A 37 0.67 -17.22 -11.36
C PRO A 37 -0.75 -17.04 -10.84
N HIS A 38 -0.94 -17.06 -9.52
CA HIS A 38 -2.24 -16.91 -8.87
C HIS A 38 -2.85 -15.51 -9.02
N LYS A 39 -2.06 -14.49 -9.42
CA LYS A 39 -2.56 -13.14 -9.68
C LYS A 39 -3.28 -12.99 -11.03
N GLY A 40 -3.38 -14.05 -11.84
CA GLY A 40 -4.17 -14.01 -13.08
C GLY A 40 -3.66 -12.98 -14.10
N GLY A 41 -2.34 -12.78 -14.15
CA GLY A 41 -1.66 -11.83 -15.04
C GLY A 41 -1.56 -10.39 -14.52
N VAL A 42 -2.01 -10.10 -13.29
CA VAL A 42 -1.90 -8.76 -12.68
C VAL A 42 -0.47 -8.47 -12.23
N ILE A 43 0.02 -7.29 -12.59
CA ILE A 43 1.29 -6.68 -12.18
C ILE A 43 0.95 -5.37 -11.47
N ASP A 44 1.02 -5.38 -10.14
CA ASP A 44 0.60 -4.29 -9.24
C ASP A 44 1.75 -3.73 -8.38
N ILE A 45 3.00 -4.10 -8.70
CA ILE A 45 4.20 -3.71 -7.93
C ILE A 45 4.44 -2.20 -7.88
N LEU A 46 3.85 -1.43 -8.80
CA LEU A 46 3.94 0.04 -8.85
C LEU A 46 2.64 0.75 -8.44
N GLU A 47 1.63 0.01 -7.98
CA GLU A 47 0.32 0.57 -7.63
C GLU A 47 0.44 1.67 -6.56
N ASN A 48 1.16 1.37 -5.47
CA ASN A 48 1.27 2.28 -4.33
C ASN A 48 2.33 3.36 -4.52
N THR A 49 3.32 3.15 -5.40
CA THR A 49 4.43 4.08 -5.62
C THR A 49 4.19 5.03 -6.79
N HIS A 50 3.73 4.50 -7.94
CA HIS A 50 3.52 5.26 -9.17
C HIS A 50 2.07 5.28 -9.62
N GLY A 51 1.19 4.47 -9.03
CA GLY A 51 -0.22 4.43 -9.42
C GLY A 51 -0.49 3.63 -10.68
N VAL A 52 0.35 2.64 -11.01
CA VAL A 52 0.24 1.87 -12.26
C VAL A 52 -0.04 0.40 -11.98
N ILE A 53 -1.06 -0.14 -12.64
CA ILE A 53 -1.40 -1.57 -12.62
C ILE A 53 -1.48 -2.04 -14.08
N VAL A 54 -0.85 -3.17 -14.39
CA VAL A 54 -0.92 -3.79 -15.72
C VAL A 54 -1.51 -5.18 -15.58
N ARG A 55 -2.37 -5.58 -16.52
CA ARG A 55 -2.87 -6.96 -16.60
C ARG A 55 -2.49 -7.58 -17.94
N ILE A 56 -1.77 -8.70 -17.85
CA ILE A 56 -1.33 -9.51 -18.99
C ILE A 56 -2.41 -10.54 -19.31
N ASP A 57 -2.73 -10.67 -20.59
CA ASP A 57 -3.68 -11.64 -21.11
C ASP A 57 -3.06 -13.05 -21.25
N ARG A 58 -3.87 -14.04 -21.62
CA ARG A 58 -3.43 -15.43 -21.83
C ARG A 58 -2.40 -15.61 -22.93
N LYS A 59 -2.20 -14.61 -23.79
CA LYS A 59 -1.21 -14.61 -24.89
C LYS A 59 0.11 -13.95 -24.48
N GLY A 60 0.24 -13.49 -23.23
CA GLY A 60 1.42 -12.79 -22.77
C GLY A 60 1.51 -11.33 -23.23
N LEU A 61 0.38 -10.78 -23.70
CA LEU A 61 0.26 -9.39 -24.15
C LEU A 61 -0.43 -8.57 -23.08
N ILE A 62 -0.16 -7.26 -23.06
CA ILE A 62 -0.93 -6.33 -22.24
C ILE A 62 -2.39 -6.38 -22.70
N GLY A 63 -3.30 -6.75 -21.79
CA GLY A 63 -4.74 -6.66 -22.01
C GLY A 63 -5.32 -5.37 -21.44
N ARG A 64 -4.76 -4.89 -20.33
CA ARG A 64 -5.23 -3.69 -19.62
C ARG A 64 -4.10 -2.98 -18.88
N ILE A 65 -4.18 -1.66 -18.82
CA ILE A 65 -3.33 -0.81 -17.99
C ILE A 65 -4.23 0.20 -17.29
N ASP A 66 -4.03 0.38 -16.00
CA ASP A 66 -4.71 1.36 -15.16
C ASP A 66 -3.68 2.31 -14.55
N PHE A 67 -3.99 3.60 -14.61
CA PHE A 67 -3.25 4.69 -14.00
C PHE A 67 -4.16 5.42 -13.02
N ASN A 68 -3.73 5.61 -11.78
CA ASN A 68 -4.46 6.40 -10.77
C ASN A 68 -3.82 7.78 -10.57
N SER A 69 -4.38 8.57 -9.66
CA SER A 69 -3.95 9.94 -9.36
C SER A 69 -2.53 10.07 -8.78
N ARG A 70 -1.79 8.98 -8.54
CA ARG A 70 -0.35 9.05 -8.25
C ARG A 70 0.48 9.24 -9.53
N PHE A 71 -0.03 8.81 -10.68
CA PHE A 71 0.65 8.90 -11.96
C PHE A 71 0.37 10.22 -12.67
N MET A 72 1.00 11.32 -12.21
CA MET A 72 0.79 12.68 -12.72
C MET A 72 1.46 12.94 -14.08
N HIS A 73 1.10 12.14 -15.09
CA HIS A 73 1.61 12.21 -16.45
C HIS A 73 0.48 12.31 -17.48
N THR A 74 0.84 12.52 -18.75
CA THR A 74 -0.08 12.48 -19.88
C THR A 74 -0.15 11.07 -20.46
N ILE A 75 -1.36 10.51 -20.52
CA ILE A 75 -1.63 9.17 -21.04
C ILE A 75 -2.59 9.28 -22.22
N ALA A 76 -2.17 8.76 -23.38
CA ALA A 76 -2.95 8.82 -24.63
C ALA A 76 -3.48 10.23 -24.96
N GLY A 77 -2.66 11.26 -24.69
CA GLY A 77 -3.00 12.67 -24.93
C GLY A 77 -3.79 13.35 -23.81
N ILE A 78 -4.12 12.65 -22.72
CA ILE A 78 -4.88 13.19 -21.59
C ILE A 78 -3.98 13.33 -20.36
N PRO A 79 -3.74 14.57 -19.87
CA PRO A 79 -3.04 14.79 -18.62
C PRO A 79 -3.86 14.27 -17.42
N MET A 80 -3.23 13.49 -16.54
CA MET A 80 -3.82 13.18 -15.23
C MET A 80 -4.07 14.48 -14.45
N GLY A 81 -5.21 14.58 -13.76
CA GLY A 81 -5.58 15.78 -13.01
C GLY A 81 -6.19 16.93 -13.82
N ILE A 82 -6.28 16.82 -15.15
CA ILE A 82 -6.94 17.82 -16.00
C ILE A 82 -8.40 18.02 -15.58
N SER A 83 -8.90 19.26 -15.67
CA SER A 83 -10.29 19.59 -15.35
C SER A 83 -11.25 18.95 -16.35
N LEU A 84 -12.51 18.72 -15.96
CA LEU A 84 -13.55 18.24 -16.87
C LEU A 84 -13.78 19.21 -18.05
N ALA A 85 -13.67 20.51 -17.82
CA ALA A 85 -13.81 21.52 -18.86
C ALA A 85 -12.69 21.40 -19.91
N ASP A 86 -11.43 21.32 -19.47
CA ASP A 86 -10.29 21.21 -20.37
C ASP A 86 -10.19 19.82 -21.01
N LEU A 87 -10.69 18.77 -20.34
CA LEU A 87 -10.83 17.43 -20.91
C LEU A 87 -11.69 17.45 -22.17
N ARG A 88 -12.84 18.15 -22.13
CA ARG A 88 -13.74 18.29 -23.30
C ARG A 88 -13.08 19.02 -24.46
N ALA A 89 -12.16 19.96 -24.18
CA ALA A 89 -11.39 20.63 -25.21
C ALA A 89 -10.26 19.73 -25.76
N THR A 90 -9.62 18.94 -24.90
CA THR A 90 -8.48 18.07 -25.24
C THR A 90 -8.92 16.82 -26.01
N ALA A 91 -10.06 16.25 -25.67
CA ALA A 91 -10.63 15.07 -26.29
C ALA A 91 -12.12 15.31 -26.62
N PRO A 92 -12.42 16.13 -27.64
CA PRO A 92 -13.81 16.51 -27.98
C PRO A 92 -14.66 15.33 -28.48
N ASP A 93 -14.01 14.25 -28.92
CA ASP A 93 -14.63 12.99 -29.35
C ASP A 93 -14.81 11.99 -28.20
N MET A 94 -14.45 12.35 -26.97
CA MET A 94 -14.66 11.49 -25.80
C MET A 94 -16.12 11.56 -25.34
N GLU A 95 -16.74 10.39 -25.22
CA GLU A 95 -18.09 10.26 -24.68
C GLU A 95 -18.05 10.30 -23.16
N ILE A 96 -18.48 11.41 -22.57
CA ILE A 96 -18.51 11.61 -21.12
C ILE A 96 -19.92 11.35 -20.60
N GLY A 97 -20.05 10.32 -19.76
CA GLY A 97 -21.29 9.93 -19.12
C GLY A 97 -21.75 10.89 -18.02
N LYS A 98 -22.96 10.61 -17.52
CA LYS A 98 -23.50 11.28 -16.33
C LYS A 98 -22.73 10.85 -15.09
N GLU A 99 -22.95 11.61 -14.03
CA GLU A 99 -22.45 11.29 -12.71
C GLU A 99 -23.08 10.00 -12.17
N SER A 100 -22.24 9.13 -11.62
CA SER A 100 -22.64 7.85 -11.05
C SER A 100 -22.87 7.99 -9.55
N ALA A 101 -24.12 7.81 -9.12
CA ALA A 101 -24.49 7.78 -7.71
C ALA A 101 -23.84 6.60 -6.96
N THR A 102 -23.60 5.48 -7.65
CA THR A 102 -22.96 4.29 -7.07
C THR A 102 -21.44 4.36 -7.02
N SER A 103 -20.82 5.31 -7.72
CA SER A 103 -19.36 5.51 -7.74
C SER A 103 -18.93 6.79 -7.02
N GLY A 104 -19.69 7.23 -6.01
CA GLY A 104 -19.37 8.41 -5.19
C GLY A 104 -19.34 9.71 -5.97
N GLY A 105 -20.22 9.87 -6.97
CA GLY A 105 -20.26 11.09 -7.79
C GLY A 105 -19.20 11.12 -8.90
N ALA A 106 -18.58 9.99 -9.23
CA ALA A 106 -17.64 9.91 -10.34
C ALA A 106 -18.35 10.01 -11.70
N ARG A 107 -17.70 10.63 -12.69
CA ARG A 107 -18.07 10.54 -14.11
C ARG A 107 -17.06 9.66 -14.84
N PHE A 108 -17.52 8.99 -15.90
CA PHE A 108 -16.66 8.17 -16.75
C PHE A 108 -16.71 8.70 -18.18
N GLY A 109 -15.53 8.89 -18.77
CA GLY A 109 -15.37 9.22 -20.18
C GLY A 109 -14.81 8.02 -20.93
N THR A 110 -15.29 7.74 -22.14
CA THR A 110 -14.75 6.65 -22.97
C THR A 110 -14.45 7.13 -24.39
N LYS A 111 -13.41 6.55 -24.97
CA LYS A 111 -12.98 6.82 -26.35
C LYS A 111 -12.39 5.56 -26.96
N ARG A 112 -12.70 5.28 -28.22
CA ARG A 112 -12.07 4.18 -28.96
C ARG A 112 -10.69 4.61 -29.45
N LEU A 113 -9.70 3.74 -29.25
CA LEU A 113 -8.36 3.85 -29.79
C LEU A 113 -8.11 2.69 -30.77
N PRO A 114 -7.13 2.79 -31.68
CA PRO A 114 -6.70 1.66 -32.51
C PRO A 114 -6.35 0.41 -31.70
N GLU A 115 -5.71 0.60 -30.55
CA GLU A 115 -5.23 -0.45 -29.64
C GLU A 115 -6.28 -0.95 -28.62
N GLY A 116 -7.48 -0.36 -28.57
CA GLY A 116 -8.51 -0.76 -27.60
C GLY A 116 -9.43 0.37 -27.19
N THR A 117 -9.82 0.38 -25.92
CA THR A 117 -10.70 1.40 -25.34
C THR A 117 -9.95 2.18 -24.28
N LEU A 118 -9.99 3.50 -24.41
CA LEU A 118 -9.56 4.45 -23.38
C LEU A 118 -10.76 4.81 -22.51
N SER A 119 -10.59 4.69 -21.20
CA SER A 119 -11.55 5.11 -20.19
C SER A 119 -10.89 6.07 -19.22
N VAL A 120 -11.58 7.15 -18.86
CA VAL A 120 -11.13 8.09 -17.84
C VAL A 120 -12.15 8.15 -16.70
N ARG A 121 -11.66 8.18 -15.46
CA ARG A 121 -12.44 8.42 -14.26
C ARG A 121 -12.26 9.87 -13.85
N ILE A 122 -13.36 10.56 -13.62
CA ILE A 122 -13.39 11.97 -13.21
C ILE A 122 -14.05 12.06 -11.84
N THR A 123 -13.35 12.61 -10.87
CA THR A 123 -13.84 12.85 -9.50
C THR A 123 -13.42 14.25 -9.06
N PHE A 124 -14.29 14.96 -8.34
CA PHE A 124 -14.02 16.36 -7.93
C PHE A 124 -13.61 17.26 -9.11
N ASP A 125 -14.30 17.08 -10.24
CA ASP A 125 -14.08 17.82 -11.49
C ASP A 125 -12.70 17.64 -12.15
N LYS A 126 -11.92 16.63 -11.71
CA LYS A 126 -10.60 16.31 -12.28
C LYS A 126 -10.50 14.86 -12.70
N VAL A 127 -9.72 14.60 -13.73
CA VAL A 127 -9.33 13.23 -14.09
C VAL A 127 -8.48 12.64 -12.97
N SER A 128 -8.95 11.55 -12.37
CA SER A 128 -8.31 10.85 -11.24
C SER A 128 -7.90 9.43 -11.58
N GLY A 129 -8.33 8.91 -12.73
CA GLY A 129 -7.88 7.63 -13.24
C GLY A 129 -7.97 7.57 -14.76
N ILE A 130 -7.06 6.83 -15.38
CA ILE A 130 -7.04 6.56 -16.82
C ILE A 130 -6.79 5.07 -17.01
N ALA A 131 -7.58 4.41 -17.83
CA ALA A 131 -7.40 3.02 -18.19
C ALA A 131 -7.39 2.85 -19.70
N ILE A 132 -6.50 2.01 -20.22
CA ILE A 132 -6.50 1.58 -21.62
C ILE A 132 -6.59 0.06 -21.62
N PHE A 133 -7.60 -0.49 -22.28
CA PHE A 133 -7.82 -1.94 -22.29
C PHE A 133 -8.35 -2.45 -23.63
N ASN A 134 -7.96 -3.67 -23.96
CA ASN A 134 -8.55 -4.42 -25.05
C ASN A 134 -9.79 -5.18 -24.51
N PRO A 135 -11.01 -4.91 -25.02
CA PRO A 135 -12.21 -5.61 -24.56
C PRO A 135 -12.21 -7.11 -24.89
N ASP A 136 -11.41 -7.52 -25.87
CA ASP A 136 -11.31 -8.92 -26.32
C ASP A 136 -10.16 -9.68 -25.63
N ALA A 137 -9.47 -9.04 -24.67
CA ALA A 137 -8.40 -9.69 -23.92
C ALA A 137 -8.98 -10.72 -22.94
N GLU A 138 -8.47 -11.94 -22.98
CA GLU A 138 -8.81 -13.01 -22.05
C GLU A 138 -7.72 -13.15 -20.99
N TYR A 139 -8.12 -13.24 -19.72
CA TYR A 139 -7.19 -13.32 -18.61
C TYR A 139 -7.15 -14.72 -17.99
N ALA A 140 -6.05 -15.04 -17.33
CA ALA A 140 -6.07 -16.14 -16.38
C ALA A 140 -6.95 -15.74 -15.18
N GLU A 141 -7.74 -16.69 -14.69
CA GLU A 141 -8.54 -16.49 -13.47
C GLU A 141 -7.59 -16.41 -12.27
N PRO A 142 -7.71 -15.37 -11.42
CA PRO A 142 -6.98 -15.34 -10.17
C PRO A 142 -7.35 -16.51 -9.26
N SER A 143 -6.39 -16.99 -8.50
CA SER A 143 -6.58 -18.00 -7.46
C SER A 143 -6.05 -17.49 -6.13
N ALA A 144 -6.30 -18.23 -5.05
CA ALA A 144 -5.65 -17.96 -3.78
C ALA A 144 -4.11 -18.10 -3.93
N PRO A 145 -3.33 -17.28 -3.20
CA PRO A 145 -1.88 -17.45 -3.16
C PRO A 145 -1.50 -18.78 -2.49
N PRO A 146 -0.27 -19.26 -2.72
CA PRO A 146 0.28 -20.32 -1.91
C PRO A 146 0.49 -19.81 -0.47
N TYR A 147 -0.26 -20.37 0.48
CA TYR A 147 -0.12 -20.04 1.89
C TYR A 147 1.09 -20.77 2.50
N ALA A 148 1.94 -20.01 3.18
CA ALA A 148 3.10 -20.56 3.85
C ALA A 148 2.67 -21.35 5.11
N ALA A 149 3.40 -22.41 5.42
CA ALA A 149 3.19 -23.10 6.69
C ALA A 149 3.53 -22.16 7.85
N VAL A 150 2.58 -21.99 8.77
CA VAL A 150 2.79 -21.25 10.01
C VAL A 150 3.89 -21.91 10.84
N SER A 151 4.73 -21.09 11.48
CA SER A 151 5.82 -21.60 12.30
C SER A 151 6.16 -20.66 13.45
N GLY A 152 6.77 -21.20 14.50
CA GLY A 152 7.21 -20.43 15.66
C GLY A 152 6.08 -20.03 16.62
N ALA A 153 6.45 -19.22 17.61
CA ALA A 153 5.50 -18.66 18.57
C ALA A 153 4.68 -17.52 17.93
N PRO A 154 3.44 -17.26 18.41
CA PRO A 154 2.69 -16.07 18.01
C PRO A 154 3.53 -14.81 18.18
N GLY A 155 3.51 -13.94 17.17
CA GLY A 155 4.26 -12.68 17.15
C GLY A 155 5.71 -12.80 16.71
N ALA A 156 6.33 -13.98 16.74
CA ALA A 156 7.76 -14.12 16.44
C ALA A 156 8.15 -13.51 15.08
N PRO A 157 9.28 -12.78 14.99
CA PRO A 157 10.29 -12.56 16.05
C PRO A 157 9.93 -11.47 17.08
N PHE A 158 8.79 -10.80 16.93
CA PHE A 158 8.31 -9.78 17.84
C PHE A 158 7.74 -10.43 19.12
N SER A 159 7.94 -9.76 20.25
CA SER A 159 7.31 -10.12 21.53
C SER A 159 5.81 -9.85 21.51
N ASP A 160 5.37 -8.85 20.74
CA ASP A 160 3.98 -8.46 20.58
C ASP A 160 3.40 -8.95 19.24
N PRO A 161 2.34 -9.79 19.27
CA PRO A 161 1.68 -10.28 18.06
C PRO A 161 1.05 -9.17 17.19
N ASN A 162 0.59 -8.08 17.77
CA ASN A 162 -0.08 -7.01 17.04
C ASN A 162 0.93 -6.09 16.34
N LEU A 163 2.14 -5.92 16.90
CA LEU A 163 3.25 -5.29 16.16
C LEU A 163 3.59 -6.05 14.88
N LYS A 164 3.52 -7.38 14.92
CA LYS A 164 3.72 -8.20 13.72
C LYS A 164 2.67 -7.94 12.64
N LEU A 165 1.42 -7.66 13.01
CA LEU A 165 0.36 -7.32 12.03
C LEU A 165 0.70 -6.03 11.28
N ALA A 166 1.19 -5.00 11.97
CA ALA A 166 1.64 -3.76 11.34
C ALA A 166 2.82 -3.99 10.37
N VAL A 167 3.74 -4.89 10.74
CA VAL A 167 4.86 -5.28 9.85
C VAL A 167 4.37 -6.06 8.63
N LEU A 168 3.39 -6.96 8.78
CA LEU A 168 2.78 -7.67 7.66
C LEU A 168 2.08 -6.70 6.71
N LEU A 169 1.37 -5.71 7.23
CA LEU A 169 0.74 -4.67 6.42
C LEU A 169 1.75 -3.91 5.58
N SER A 170 2.86 -3.47 6.19
CA SER A 170 3.95 -2.80 5.46
C SER A 170 4.46 -3.64 4.29
N LEU A 171 4.64 -4.95 4.49
CA LEU A 171 5.09 -5.87 3.44
C LEU A 171 4.04 -6.10 2.35
N LEU A 172 2.75 -6.12 2.70
CA LEU A 172 1.63 -6.19 1.76
C LEU A 172 1.58 -4.92 0.90
N ASP A 173 1.70 -3.75 1.51
CA ASP A 173 1.69 -2.45 0.82
C ASP A 173 2.90 -2.26 -0.10
N ALA A 174 4.07 -2.77 0.31
CA ALA A 174 5.27 -2.85 -0.52
C ALA A 174 5.21 -3.96 -1.60
N LYS A 175 4.13 -4.74 -1.64
CA LYS A 175 3.93 -5.88 -2.56
C LYS A 175 5.07 -6.92 -2.46
N LEU A 176 5.66 -7.07 -1.27
CA LEU A 176 6.70 -8.06 -0.94
C LEU A 176 6.11 -9.37 -0.39
N LEU A 177 4.83 -9.32 -0.02
CA LEU A 177 4.05 -10.44 0.48
C LEU A 177 2.68 -10.43 -0.20
N ASP A 178 2.03 -11.58 -0.28
CA ASP A 178 0.69 -11.72 -0.81
C ASP A 178 -0.14 -12.71 0.04
N LEU A 179 -1.21 -12.21 0.67
CA LEU A 179 -2.18 -13.02 1.42
C LEU A 179 -3.47 -13.28 0.63
N GLY A 180 -3.58 -12.72 -0.59
CA GLY A 180 -4.82 -12.70 -1.33
C GLY A 180 -5.83 -11.73 -0.70
N THR A 181 -7.12 -12.02 -0.87
CA THR A 181 -8.18 -11.30 -0.17
C THR A 181 -8.42 -11.88 1.22
N PRO A 182 -9.05 -11.13 2.15
CA PRO A 182 -9.52 -11.68 3.41
C PRO A 182 -10.31 -12.99 3.27
N GLU A 183 -11.23 -13.07 2.30
CA GLU A 183 -12.04 -14.27 2.01
C GLU A 183 -11.20 -15.46 1.55
N GLN A 184 -10.15 -15.23 0.76
CA GLN A 184 -9.25 -16.29 0.33
C GLN A 184 -8.48 -16.85 1.53
N LEU A 185 -7.93 -15.99 2.40
CA LEU A 185 -7.20 -16.43 3.59
C LEU A 185 -8.13 -17.15 4.56
N ALA A 186 -9.27 -16.57 4.88
CA ALA A 186 -10.26 -17.17 5.78
C ALA A 186 -10.76 -18.52 5.24
N THR A 187 -11.01 -18.64 3.92
CA THR A 187 -11.37 -19.92 3.31
C THR A 187 -10.28 -20.97 3.47
N HIS A 188 -9.01 -20.56 3.35
CA HIS A 188 -7.87 -21.46 3.54
C HIS A 188 -7.77 -21.98 4.97
N VAL A 189 -7.78 -21.10 5.96
CA VAL A 189 -7.59 -21.47 7.37
C VAL A 189 -8.78 -22.21 7.97
N LEU A 190 -10.01 -21.91 7.49
CA LEU A 190 -11.23 -22.59 7.93
C LEU A 190 -11.50 -23.90 7.19
N GLY A 191 -10.88 -24.12 6.02
CA GLY A 191 -11.17 -25.28 5.16
C GLY A 191 -12.58 -25.27 4.56
N ARG A 192 -13.27 -24.12 4.56
CA ARG A 192 -14.61 -23.90 4.00
C ARG A 192 -14.79 -22.46 3.54
N PRO A 193 -15.71 -22.16 2.62
CA PRO A 193 -16.04 -20.77 2.27
C PRO A 193 -16.49 -19.96 3.49
N VAL A 194 -16.16 -18.67 3.46
CA VAL A 194 -16.63 -17.68 4.44
C VAL A 194 -18.10 -17.34 4.20
N ASP A 195 -18.85 -17.26 5.28
CA ASP A 195 -20.21 -16.73 5.30
C ASP A 195 -20.19 -15.41 6.06
N LEU A 196 -20.24 -14.27 5.36
CA LEU A 196 -20.09 -12.95 5.99
C LEU A 196 -21.21 -12.61 6.98
N GLU A 197 -22.41 -13.18 6.82
CA GLU A 197 -23.51 -12.94 7.77
C GLU A 197 -23.22 -13.59 9.13
N ARG A 198 -22.47 -14.69 9.14
CA ARG A 198 -22.08 -15.42 10.36
C ARG A 198 -20.69 -15.05 10.84
N ASP A 199 -19.71 -15.10 9.94
CA ASP A 199 -18.28 -15.04 10.24
C ASP A 199 -17.74 -13.60 10.23
N GLY A 200 -18.49 -12.62 9.71
CA GLY A 200 -17.98 -11.26 9.50
C GLY A 200 -17.97 -10.36 10.74
N TYR A 201 -18.87 -10.62 11.70
CA TYR A 201 -19.09 -9.77 12.88
C TYR A 201 -18.19 -10.10 14.08
N GLU A 202 -17.51 -11.25 14.06
CA GLU A 202 -16.62 -11.68 15.14
C GLU A 202 -15.20 -11.90 14.60
N LEU A 203 -14.23 -11.90 15.52
CA LEU A 203 -12.86 -12.29 15.23
C LEU A 203 -12.82 -13.78 14.82
N ILE A 204 -12.16 -14.08 13.70
CA ILE A 204 -11.85 -15.44 13.23
C ILE A 204 -10.49 -15.85 13.84
N PRO A 205 -10.45 -16.67 14.91
CA PRO A 205 -9.22 -16.93 15.65
C PRO A 205 -8.17 -17.67 14.82
N GLU A 206 -8.59 -18.56 13.90
CA GLU A 206 -7.70 -19.30 13.01
C GLU A 206 -6.98 -18.37 12.01
N ALA A 207 -7.67 -17.32 11.55
CA ALA A 207 -7.07 -16.32 10.67
C ALA A 207 -6.07 -15.46 11.44
N LEU A 208 -6.41 -15.01 12.65
CA LEU A 208 -5.47 -14.27 13.50
C LEU A 208 -4.24 -15.12 13.85
N ASP A 209 -4.43 -16.38 14.28
CA ASP A 209 -3.32 -17.29 14.60
C ASP A 209 -2.39 -17.49 13.40
N TYR A 210 -2.96 -17.63 12.20
CA TYR A 210 -2.18 -17.69 10.97
C TYR A 210 -1.32 -16.44 10.75
N LEU A 211 -1.91 -15.25 10.85
CA LEU A 211 -1.21 -13.98 10.64
C LEU A 211 -0.07 -13.80 11.66
N VAL A 212 -0.33 -14.00 12.95
CA VAL A 212 0.68 -13.80 13.99
C VAL A 212 1.76 -14.88 13.97
N ARG A 213 1.55 -16.00 13.28
CA ARG A 213 2.57 -17.05 13.04
C ARG A 213 3.10 -17.09 11.61
N TYR A 214 2.73 -16.11 10.77
CA TYR A 214 3.24 -16.03 9.42
C TYR A 214 4.78 -15.97 9.44
N PRO A 215 5.49 -16.82 8.67
CA PRO A 215 6.94 -16.85 8.71
C PRO A 215 7.55 -15.58 8.10
N LEU A 216 8.35 -14.85 8.88
CA LEU A 216 9.10 -13.68 8.44
C LEU A 216 10.59 -14.00 8.41
N THR A 217 11.24 -13.71 7.28
CA THR A 217 12.68 -13.86 7.11
C THR A 217 13.38 -12.54 7.41
N ASP A 218 14.68 -12.60 7.77
CA ASP A 218 15.51 -11.40 7.97
C ASP A 218 15.51 -10.49 6.74
N GLN A 219 15.42 -11.05 5.53
CA GLN A 219 15.33 -10.28 4.28
C GLN A 219 14.02 -9.50 4.17
N LEU A 220 12.89 -10.11 4.54
CA LEU A 220 11.59 -9.42 4.57
C LEU A 220 11.62 -8.30 5.61
N LEU A 221 12.09 -8.60 6.83
CA LEU A 221 12.21 -7.63 7.90
C LEU A 221 13.12 -6.45 7.52
N ALA A 222 14.23 -6.72 6.84
CA ALA A 222 15.12 -5.69 6.30
C ALA A 222 14.50 -4.90 5.13
N SER A 223 13.40 -5.34 4.54
CA SER A 223 12.72 -4.63 3.46
C SER A 223 11.58 -3.73 3.95
N VAL A 224 11.26 -3.75 5.25
CA VAL A 224 10.29 -2.87 5.89
C VAL A 224 10.87 -1.47 6.00
N GLU A 225 10.23 -0.49 5.34
CA GLU A 225 10.65 0.91 5.33
C GLU A 225 9.64 1.85 6.02
N ASP A 226 8.39 1.44 6.16
CA ASP A 226 7.33 2.23 6.80
C ASP A 226 6.51 1.31 7.72
N ILE A 227 6.17 1.79 8.92
CA ILE A 227 5.24 1.13 9.84
C ILE A 227 4.26 2.18 10.33
N GLU A 228 2.98 1.90 10.14
CA GLU A 228 1.88 2.70 10.67
C GLU A 228 1.06 1.88 11.66
N LEU A 229 0.79 2.46 12.84
CA LEU A 229 -0.18 1.95 13.80
C LEU A 229 -1.47 2.79 13.70
N ASP A 230 -2.47 2.22 13.02
CA ASP A 230 -3.76 2.84 12.75
C ASP A 230 -4.88 1.81 12.91
N GLY A 231 -6.04 2.24 13.38
CA GLY A 231 -7.21 1.37 13.61
C GLY A 231 -8.00 1.06 12.34
N GLY A 232 -7.85 1.85 11.29
CA GLY A 232 -8.45 1.62 9.97
C GLY A 232 -7.59 0.75 9.04
N ALA A 233 -6.54 0.13 9.58
CA ALA A 233 -5.57 -0.61 8.78
C ALA A 233 -6.18 -1.88 8.15
N ALA A 234 -5.91 -2.11 6.87
CA ALA A 234 -6.56 -3.19 6.10
C ALA A 234 -6.24 -4.60 6.63
N ILE A 235 -5.11 -4.78 7.34
CA ILE A 235 -4.69 -6.07 7.87
C ILE A 235 -5.72 -6.69 8.85
N TYR A 236 -6.47 -5.88 9.60
CA TYR A 236 -7.43 -6.42 10.56
C TYR A 236 -8.60 -7.13 9.88
N SER A 237 -9.00 -6.69 8.68
CA SER A 237 -10.08 -7.32 7.92
C SER A 237 -9.79 -8.77 7.53
N PHE A 238 -8.50 -9.18 7.53
CA PHE A 238 -8.11 -10.58 7.32
C PHE A 238 -8.49 -11.49 8.49
N ALA A 239 -8.71 -10.95 9.69
CA ALA A 239 -9.13 -11.71 10.86
C ALA A 239 -10.53 -11.29 11.37
N TRP A 240 -10.99 -10.08 11.07
CA TRP A 240 -12.28 -9.57 11.54
C TRP A 240 -12.85 -8.54 10.54
N TYR A 241 -13.77 -9.00 9.67
CA TYR A 241 -14.25 -8.24 8.50
C TYR A 241 -14.92 -6.92 8.85
N PHE A 242 -15.81 -6.94 9.84
CA PHE A 242 -16.62 -5.78 10.23
C PHE A 242 -16.13 -5.17 11.55
N TRP A 243 -14.85 -5.37 11.88
CA TRP A 243 -14.27 -4.76 13.08
C TRP A 243 -14.41 -3.24 13.02
N GLY A 244 -15.05 -2.67 14.03
CA GLY A 244 -15.36 -1.25 14.11
C GLY A 244 -14.25 -0.38 14.72
N GLY A 245 -13.15 -1.00 15.16
CA GLY A 245 -12.10 -0.30 15.92
C GLY A 245 -12.43 -0.15 17.42
N GLU A 246 -13.54 -0.70 17.89
CA GLU A 246 -14.08 -0.51 19.25
C GLU A 246 -13.63 -1.62 20.22
N GLU A 247 -12.42 -2.15 20.09
CA GLU A 247 -11.87 -3.15 21.00
C GLU A 247 -10.35 -3.05 21.04
N ASN A 248 -9.76 -3.49 22.14
CA ASN A 248 -8.31 -3.59 22.33
C ASN A 248 -7.70 -4.89 21.76
N ALA A 249 -8.42 -5.60 20.88
CA ALA A 249 -7.99 -6.87 20.30
C ALA A 249 -6.68 -6.75 19.50
N PHE A 250 -6.47 -5.60 18.86
CA PHE A 250 -5.30 -5.33 18.01
C PHE A 250 -4.34 -4.31 18.62
N ASP A 251 -4.49 -3.96 19.91
CA ASP A 251 -3.59 -3.02 20.57
C ASP A 251 -2.18 -3.60 20.72
N VAL A 252 -1.19 -2.79 20.36
CA VAL A 252 0.23 -3.05 20.58
C VAL A 252 0.59 -2.60 21.99
N THR A 253 1.24 -3.49 22.74
CA THR A 253 1.66 -3.27 24.11
C THR A 253 3.19 -3.23 24.27
N ASP A 254 3.93 -3.82 23.33
CA ASP A 254 5.39 -3.80 23.32
C ASP A 254 5.98 -3.49 21.93
N LEU A 255 6.71 -2.37 21.84
CA LEU A 255 7.41 -1.91 20.64
C LEU A 255 8.86 -2.42 20.53
N SER A 256 9.38 -3.14 21.52
CA SER A 256 10.81 -3.48 21.59
C SER A 256 11.29 -4.29 20.38
N GLY A 257 10.40 -5.06 19.75
CA GLY A 257 10.68 -5.84 18.54
C GLY A 257 10.87 -5.00 17.28
N ILE A 258 10.53 -3.71 17.26
CA ILE A 258 10.65 -2.85 16.07
C ILE A 258 12.09 -2.78 15.52
N ARG A 259 13.08 -3.00 16.40
CA ARG A 259 14.51 -3.09 16.04
C ARG A 259 14.84 -4.18 15.01
N PHE A 260 13.96 -5.17 14.82
CA PHE A 260 14.14 -6.21 13.81
C PHE A 260 13.90 -5.69 12.39
N CYS A 261 13.39 -4.47 12.22
CA CYS A 261 13.23 -3.79 10.93
C CYS A 261 14.35 -2.72 10.75
N PRO A 262 15.60 -3.11 10.44
CA PRO A 262 16.76 -2.20 10.51
C PRO A 262 16.72 -1.08 9.46
N ASN A 263 15.89 -1.21 8.43
CA ASN A 263 15.76 -0.24 7.34
C ASN A 263 14.51 0.63 7.44
N LEU A 264 13.82 0.62 8.59
CA LEU A 264 12.66 1.48 8.82
C LEU A 264 13.05 2.96 8.67
N LYS A 265 12.33 3.67 7.79
CA LYS A 265 12.50 5.10 7.49
C LYS A 265 11.38 5.94 8.06
N SER A 266 10.19 5.38 8.23
CA SER A 266 9.01 6.11 8.71
C SER A 266 8.27 5.26 9.74
N PHE A 267 7.91 5.91 10.84
CA PHE A 267 7.07 5.32 11.89
C PHE A 267 5.97 6.31 12.26
N SER A 268 4.72 5.92 12.02
CA SER A 268 3.54 6.72 12.37
C SER A 268 2.62 5.97 13.33
N VAL A 269 1.99 6.72 14.23
CA VAL A 269 1.06 6.18 15.24
C VAL A 269 -0.14 7.12 15.36
N ASN A 270 -1.29 6.67 14.85
CA ASN A 270 -2.56 7.35 15.02
C ASN A 270 -3.37 6.76 16.18
N SER A 271 -3.29 5.43 16.37
CA SER A 271 -4.01 4.66 17.41
C SER A 271 -3.29 3.33 17.68
N MET A 272 -4.00 2.35 18.26
CA MET A 272 -3.54 0.97 18.49
C MET A 272 -2.40 0.80 19.49
N ILE A 273 -2.10 1.84 20.27
CA ILE A 273 -1.17 1.78 21.38
C ILE A 273 -1.48 2.93 22.35
N ASP A 274 -1.51 2.63 23.64
CA ASP A 274 -1.83 3.62 24.68
C ASP A 274 -0.80 4.77 24.74
N LYS A 275 0.47 4.43 24.57
CA LYS A 275 1.60 5.36 24.63
C LYS A 275 2.83 4.82 23.91
N VAL A 276 3.66 5.73 23.39
CA VAL A 276 4.93 5.38 22.75
C VAL A 276 6.12 5.81 23.61
N ASP A 277 6.97 4.86 23.99
CA ASP A 277 8.30 5.15 24.52
C ASP A 277 9.29 5.32 23.35
N LEU A 278 9.74 6.55 23.11
CA LEU A 278 10.60 6.89 21.98
C LEU A 278 11.99 6.26 22.05
N ARG A 279 12.42 5.75 23.21
CA ARG A 279 13.69 5.00 23.33
C ARG A 279 13.69 3.73 22.49
N ALA A 280 12.52 3.14 22.24
CA ALA A 280 12.38 1.96 21.39
C ALA A 280 12.82 2.24 19.93
N LEU A 281 12.80 3.50 19.50
CA LEU A 281 13.12 3.91 18.13
C LEU A 281 14.61 4.20 17.91
N VAL A 282 15.37 4.48 18.98
CA VAL A 282 16.81 4.84 18.92
C VAL A 282 17.68 3.84 18.13
N PRO A 283 17.45 2.51 18.20
CA PRO A 283 18.20 1.55 17.39
C PRO A 283 18.02 1.71 15.86
N LEU A 284 16.96 2.39 15.41
CA LEU A 284 16.58 2.50 14.00
C LEU A 284 17.38 3.60 13.30
N ARG A 285 18.59 3.25 12.85
CA ARG A 285 19.56 4.22 12.28
C ARG A 285 19.14 4.89 10.98
N LYS A 286 18.10 4.37 10.31
CA LYS A 286 17.56 4.92 9.06
C LYS A 286 16.25 5.67 9.25
N LEU A 287 15.77 5.83 10.48
CA LEU A 287 14.48 6.46 10.76
C LEU A 287 14.55 7.96 10.44
N GLU A 288 13.82 8.37 9.41
CA GLU A 288 13.77 9.74 8.89
C GLU A 288 12.52 10.48 9.33
N ARG A 289 11.41 9.78 9.58
CA ARG A 289 10.13 10.38 10.00
C ARG A 289 9.55 9.67 11.21
N VAL A 290 9.12 10.48 12.19
CA VAL A 290 8.35 10.03 13.36
C VAL A 290 7.10 10.91 13.51
N ASP A 291 5.93 10.29 13.47
CA ASP A 291 4.63 10.98 13.55
C ASP A 291 3.76 10.29 14.61
N ILE A 292 3.52 10.92 15.77
CA ILE A 292 2.87 10.25 16.91
C ILE A 292 1.73 11.08 17.47
N ASN A 293 0.49 10.67 17.19
CA ASN A 293 -0.74 11.32 17.64
C ASN A 293 -1.30 10.77 18.99
N VAL A 294 -0.56 9.87 19.62
CA VAL A 294 -0.86 9.31 20.95
C VAL A 294 0.10 9.87 22.02
N PRO A 295 -0.13 9.67 23.32
CA PRO A 295 0.84 10.06 24.35
C PRO A 295 2.25 9.47 24.09
N SER A 296 3.28 10.30 24.25
CA SER A 296 4.68 9.86 24.12
C SER A 296 5.47 10.05 25.42
N GLU A 297 6.46 9.20 25.64
CA GLU A 297 7.43 9.22 26.74
C GLU A 297 8.86 9.33 26.18
N ASN A 298 9.76 9.92 26.98
CA ASN A 298 11.19 10.08 26.64
C ASN A 298 11.42 10.81 25.30
N LEU A 299 10.79 11.98 25.13
CA LEU A 299 10.91 12.80 23.90
C LEU A 299 12.35 13.21 23.58
N ASP A 300 13.22 13.30 24.58
CA ASP A 300 14.64 13.55 24.43
C ASP A 300 15.34 12.50 23.55
N ALA A 301 14.81 11.28 23.48
CA ALA A 301 15.33 10.22 22.60
C ALA A 301 15.25 10.57 21.10
N LEU A 302 14.42 11.53 20.70
CA LEU A 302 14.42 12.05 19.31
C LEU A 302 15.78 12.67 18.95
N LEU A 303 16.50 13.21 19.94
CA LEU A 303 17.82 13.79 19.73
C LEU A 303 18.86 12.72 19.36
N ASP A 304 18.64 11.46 19.71
CA ASP A 304 19.54 10.35 19.37
C ASP A 304 19.26 9.74 17.99
N LEU A 305 18.16 10.16 17.33
CA LEU A 305 17.82 9.74 15.97
C LEU A 305 18.62 10.57 14.95
N SER A 306 19.75 10.02 14.50
CA SER A 306 20.70 10.72 13.64
C SER A 306 20.19 10.99 12.22
N ALA A 307 19.28 10.16 11.72
CA ALA A 307 18.71 10.28 10.37
C ALA A 307 17.39 11.06 10.32
N LEU A 308 16.88 11.50 11.46
CA LEU A 308 15.57 12.15 11.59
C LEU A 308 15.54 13.45 10.77
N LYS A 309 14.50 13.59 9.95
CA LYS A 309 14.20 14.75 9.10
C LYS A 309 12.87 15.38 9.46
N GLU A 310 11.92 14.58 9.94
CA GLU A 310 10.56 14.99 10.26
C GLU A 310 10.10 14.39 11.59
N ALA A 311 9.56 15.22 12.47
CA ALA A 311 9.06 14.78 13.77
C ALA A 311 7.81 15.57 14.15
N GLY A 312 6.67 14.93 14.38
CA GLY A 312 5.46 15.71 14.64
C GLY A 312 4.29 15.00 15.29
N ARG A 313 3.22 15.79 15.49
CA ARG A 313 1.92 15.44 16.09
C ARG A 313 1.95 14.98 17.54
N PHE A 314 3.11 15.05 18.19
CA PHE A 314 3.24 14.77 19.61
C PHE A 314 2.23 15.57 20.43
N ARG A 315 1.53 14.90 21.35
CA ARG A 315 0.68 15.60 22.33
C ARG A 315 1.54 16.57 23.14
N LYS A 316 1.23 17.87 23.05
CA LYS A 316 1.97 18.94 23.74
C LYS A 316 2.04 18.67 25.25
N LYS A 317 3.25 18.63 25.79
CA LYS A 317 3.52 18.61 27.23
C LYS A 317 4.35 19.84 27.60
N SER A 318 4.16 20.36 28.81
CA SER A 318 5.02 21.44 29.34
C SER A 318 6.46 20.97 29.44
N GLY A 319 7.42 21.77 28.96
CA GLY A 319 8.86 21.51 29.13
C GLY A 319 9.52 20.71 28.00
N THR A 320 8.83 20.44 26.88
CA THR A 320 9.43 19.77 25.70
C THR A 320 9.91 20.74 24.62
N GLN A 321 9.78 22.04 24.86
CA GLN A 321 10.09 23.10 23.90
C GLN A 321 11.56 23.06 23.48
N ASP A 322 12.47 22.93 24.44
CA ASP A 322 13.93 22.91 24.20
C ASP A 322 14.34 21.75 23.27
N ILE A 323 13.64 20.61 23.33
CA ILE A 323 13.88 19.44 22.47
C ILE A 323 13.51 19.77 21.03
N PHE A 324 12.33 20.36 20.81
CA PHE A 324 11.88 20.72 19.46
C PHE A 324 12.74 21.82 18.85
N GLU A 325 13.14 22.81 19.63
CA GLU A 325 14.06 23.85 19.16
C GLU A 325 15.44 23.27 18.79
N GLU A 326 15.94 22.27 19.52
CA GLU A 326 17.17 21.57 19.15
C GLU A 326 17.02 20.75 17.86
N LEU A 327 15.88 20.09 17.67
CA LEU A 327 15.58 19.38 16.43
C LEU A 327 15.54 20.34 15.23
N GLU A 328 14.87 21.48 15.36
CA GLU A 328 14.83 22.52 14.34
C GLU A 328 16.23 23.08 14.04
N ARG A 329 17.08 23.30 15.07
CA ARG A 329 18.48 23.70 14.89
C ARG A 329 19.30 22.70 14.09
N ARG A 330 18.97 21.41 14.17
CA ARG A 330 19.57 20.33 13.37
C ARG A 330 18.98 20.21 11.95
N GLY A 331 17.98 21.03 11.61
CA GLY A 331 17.29 20.99 10.32
C GLY A 331 16.16 19.96 10.24
N VAL A 332 15.68 19.45 11.38
CA VAL A 332 14.50 18.58 11.45
C VAL A 332 13.25 19.45 11.37
N GLN A 333 12.31 19.09 10.51
CA GLN A 333 11.00 19.71 10.44
C GLN A 333 10.12 19.21 11.60
N VAL A 334 9.69 20.13 12.46
CA VAL A 334 8.76 19.84 13.56
C VAL A 334 7.35 20.37 13.22
N TYR A 335 6.31 19.56 13.45
CA TYR A 335 4.91 19.93 13.15
C TYR A 335 3.87 19.36 14.13
#